data_AF-A0A0D0DHV8-F1
#
_entry.id   AF-A0A0D0DHV8-F1
#
_cell.length_a   1.000
_cell.length_b   1.000
_cell.length_c   1.000
_cell.angle_alpha   90.00
_cell.angle_beta   90.00
_cell.angle_gamma   90.00
#
_symmetry.space_group_name_H-M   'P 1'
#
loop_
_entity.id
_entity.type
_entity.pdbx_description
1 polymer ?
#
loop_
_entity_poly.entity_id
_entity_poly.type
_entity_poly.pdbx_seq_one_letter_code
_entity_poly.pdbx_strand_id
1 'polypeptide(L)'
;MTWEGVGVACKIDGRMDADLYQSLEYFNKSPEDILFQQDNDPKHTSRKAKNWFKDHDYEVMYPEPPKGIAELWERVEMEWERIEATTCQGLVQSMPRRVQEVLKAKGGYTSY
;
A
#
# COMPACT_ATOMS: atom_id res chain seq x y z
N MET A 1 5.10 -3.62 2.14
CA MET A 1 4.36 -4.62 2.94
C MET A 1 4.87 -6.02 2.65
N THR A 2 5.13 -6.79 3.69
CA THR A 2 5.60 -8.17 3.65
C THR A 2 4.74 -9.03 4.58
N TRP A 3 5.04 -10.33 4.66
CA TRP A 3 4.44 -11.23 5.65
C TRP A 3 4.70 -10.79 7.10
N GLU A 4 5.82 -10.10 7.34
CA GLU A 4 6.26 -9.68 8.67
C GLU A 4 5.58 -8.37 9.11
N GLY A 5 4.93 -7.64 8.19
CA GLY A 5 4.22 -6.40 8.50
C GLY A 5 4.26 -5.37 7.36
N VAL A 6 3.92 -4.13 7.70
CA VAL A 6 3.75 -3.04 6.73
C VAL A 6 5.05 -2.62 6.02
N GLY A 7 6.19 -2.71 6.70
CA GLY A 7 7.47 -2.20 6.20
C GLY A 7 7.57 -0.68 6.31
N VAL A 8 8.54 -0.06 5.64
CA VAL A 8 8.76 1.39 5.73
C VAL A 8 7.86 2.15 4.75
N ALA A 9 7.20 3.19 5.25
CA ALA A 9 6.58 4.23 4.44
C ALA A 9 7.54 5.42 4.34
N CYS A 10 7.69 5.98 3.14
CA CYS A 10 8.47 7.20 2.93
C CYS A 10 7.64 8.26 2.23
N LYS A 11 7.86 9.51 2.63
CA LYS A 11 7.26 10.66 1.96
C LYS A 11 8.07 10.93 0.70
N ILE A 12 7.39 10.96 -0.44
CA ILE A 12 8.01 11.34 -1.71
C ILE A 12 7.79 12.84 -1.88
N ASP A 13 8.87 13.61 -1.77
CA ASP A 13 8.86 15.04 -2.05
C ASP A 13 9.14 15.28 -3.55
N GLY A 14 8.07 15.54 -4.30
CA GLY A 14 8.16 15.79 -5.74
C GLY A 14 7.74 14.59 -6.59
N ARG A 15 8.41 14.40 -7.73
CA ARG A 15 8.10 13.32 -8.68
C ARG A 15 9.00 12.12 -8.38
N MET A 16 8.39 10.96 -8.14
CA MET A 16 9.10 9.68 -8.08
C MET A 16 9.85 9.46 -9.41
N ASP A 17 11.17 9.36 -9.37
CA ASP A 17 12.04 9.04 -10.51
C ASP A 17 12.80 7.72 -10.26
N ALA A 18 13.53 7.26 -11.28
CA ALA A 18 14.22 5.98 -11.24
C ALA A 18 15.40 5.97 -10.24
N ASP A 19 15.91 7.14 -9.85
CA ASP A 19 17.10 7.27 -9.01
C ASP A 19 16.78 7.08 -7.52
N LEU A 20 15.51 7.11 -7.12
CA LEU A 20 15.04 6.89 -5.74
C LEU A 20 14.91 5.39 -5.35
N TYR A 21 15.24 4.45 -6.25
CA TYR A 21 14.99 3.00 -6.09
C TYR A 21 16.12 2.18 -5.40
N GLN A 22 16.98 2.78 -4.57
CA GLN A 22 17.97 2.03 -3.78
C GLN A 22 17.40 1.46 -2.46
N SER A 23 16.31 0.69 -2.55
CA SER A 23 15.56 0.24 -1.36
C SER A 23 16.07 -1.08 -0.74
N LEU A 24 16.73 -1.97 -1.49
CA LEU A 24 17.05 -3.32 -1.00
C LEU A 24 18.16 -3.37 0.05
N GLU A 25 19.20 -2.54 -0.07
CA GLU A 25 20.28 -2.44 0.93
C GLU A 25 19.74 -1.96 2.29
N TYR A 26 18.71 -1.11 2.27
CA TYR A 26 18.08 -0.54 3.47
C TYR A 26 17.36 -1.59 4.33
N PHE A 27 16.82 -2.66 3.72
CA PHE A 27 16.08 -3.69 4.46
C PHE A 27 16.95 -4.85 4.97
N ASN A 28 18.27 -4.85 4.69
CA ASN A 28 19.22 -5.88 5.10
C ASN A 28 18.73 -7.32 4.81
N LYS A 29 18.02 -7.51 3.70
CA LYS A 29 17.50 -8.79 3.23
C LYS A 29 18.23 -9.19 1.95
N SER A 30 18.62 -10.46 1.85
CA SER A 30 19.20 -10.98 0.61
C SER A 30 18.13 -10.98 -0.49
N PRO A 31 18.46 -10.61 -1.74
CA PRO A 31 17.56 -10.77 -2.89
C PRO A 31 17.04 -12.21 -3.06
N GLU A 32 17.76 -13.20 -2.53
CA GLU A 32 17.39 -14.62 -2.59
C GLU A 32 16.22 -14.97 -1.65
N ASP A 33 16.01 -14.18 -0.59
CA ASP A 33 14.99 -14.42 0.44
C ASP A 33 13.69 -13.66 0.19
N ILE A 34 13.63 -12.84 -0.87
CA ILE A 34 12.50 -11.94 -1.15
C ILE A 34 11.92 -12.20 -2.54
N LEU A 35 10.62 -12.49 -2.60
CA LEU A 35 9.85 -12.32 -3.82
C LEU A 35 9.29 -10.90 -3.87
N PHE A 36 9.95 -10.01 -4.61
CA PHE A 36 9.50 -8.63 -4.78
C PHE A 36 8.35 -8.56 -5.81
N GLN A 37 7.24 -7.95 -5.41
CA GLN A 37 6.09 -7.72 -6.27
C GLN A 37 5.86 -6.21 -6.43
N GLN A 38 5.86 -5.75 -7.68
CA GLN A 38 5.46 -4.39 -8.05
C GLN A 38 4.43 -4.47 -9.18
N ASP A 39 3.56 -3.47 -9.29
CA ASP A 39 2.72 -3.29 -10.46
C ASP A 39 3.55 -2.69 -11.61
N ASN A 40 3.28 -3.14 -12.84
CA ASN A 40 3.98 -2.64 -14.03
C ASN A 40 3.35 -1.33 -14.54
N ASP A 41 2.99 -0.42 -13.61
CA ASP A 41 2.20 0.78 -13.89
C ASP A 41 3.11 1.99 -14.22
N PRO A 42 3.07 2.53 -15.45
CA PRO A 42 3.58 3.85 -15.71
C PRO A 42 2.49 4.87 -15.31
N LYS A 43 2.78 5.64 -14.25
CA LYS A 43 2.15 6.90 -13.81
C LYS A 43 0.68 6.82 -13.37
N HIS A 44 0.50 6.49 -12.08
CA HIS A 44 -0.72 6.80 -11.33
C HIS A 44 -1.08 8.30 -11.42
N THR A 45 -2.12 8.63 -12.19
CA THR A 45 -2.91 9.85 -12.00
C THR A 45 -4.37 9.56 -12.35
N SER A 46 -5.12 9.03 -11.38
CA SER A 46 -6.54 8.74 -11.57
C SER A 46 -7.40 9.55 -10.60
N ARG A 47 -8.37 10.30 -11.17
CA ARG A 47 -9.44 11.00 -10.43
C ARG A 47 -10.29 10.07 -9.55
N LYS A 48 -10.26 8.75 -9.79
CA LYS A 48 -11.09 7.77 -9.07
C LYS A 48 -10.74 7.66 -7.58
N ALA A 49 -9.47 7.82 -7.20
CA ALA A 49 -9.05 7.76 -5.79
C ALA A 49 -9.76 8.82 -4.92
N LYS A 50 -10.04 10.00 -5.49
CA LYS A 50 -10.75 11.08 -4.78
C LYS A 50 -12.23 10.79 -4.54
N ASN A 51 -12.86 9.97 -5.38
CA ASN A 51 -14.27 9.62 -5.22
C ASN A 51 -14.46 8.45 -4.25
N TRP A 52 -13.49 7.54 -4.16
CA TRP A 52 -13.57 6.36 -3.29
C TRP A 52 -13.68 6.71 -1.79
N PHE A 53 -13.01 7.79 -1.36
CA PHE A 53 -13.10 8.30 0.02
C PHE A 53 -14.44 8.97 0.38
N LYS A 54 -15.28 9.31 -0.61
CA LYS A 54 -16.64 9.85 -0.34
C LYS A 54 -17.67 8.77 -0.04
N ASP A 55 -17.43 7.55 -0.53
CA ASP A 55 -18.43 6.47 -0.53
C ASP A 55 -18.23 5.48 0.63
N HIS A 56 -17.10 5.58 1.37
CA HIS A 56 -16.80 4.72 2.50
C HIS A 56 -16.84 5.54 3.80
N ASP A 57 -17.92 5.35 4.55
CA ASP A 57 -18.16 5.92 5.89
C ASP A 57 -17.20 5.24 6.88
N TYR A 58 -15.94 5.67 6.87
CA TYR A 58 -14.95 5.27 7.85
C TYR A 58 -15.26 5.97 9.17
N GLU A 59 -15.24 5.21 10.26
CA GLU A 59 -15.27 5.74 11.61
C GLU A 59 -14.10 6.74 11.75
N VAL A 60 -14.45 8.03 11.84
CA VAL A 60 -13.49 9.12 11.76
C VAL A 60 -12.65 9.14 13.02
N MET A 61 -11.47 8.54 12.94
CA MET A 61 -10.49 8.45 14.03
C MET A 61 -9.91 9.82 14.42
N TYR A 62 -9.95 10.80 13.51
CA TYR A 62 -9.54 12.18 13.76
C TYR A 62 -10.69 13.14 13.47
N PRO A 63 -11.35 13.73 14.48
CA PRO A 63 -12.56 14.53 14.29
C PRO A 63 -12.33 15.81 13.48
N GLU A 64 -11.09 16.27 13.38
CA GLU A 64 -10.69 17.48 12.67
C GLU A 64 -9.64 17.17 11.59
N PRO A 65 -9.68 17.86 10.43
CA PRO A 65 -8.61 17.78 9.43
C PRO A 65 -7.23 18.15 10.03
N PRO A 66 -6.12 17.61 9.48
CA PRO A 66 -4.79 18.02 9.90
C PRO A 66 -4.53 19.49 9.54
N LYS A 67 -3.85 20.23 10.43
CA LYS A 67 -3.55 21.65 10.30
C LYS A 67 -2.44 21.96 9.29
N GLY A 68 -1.75 20.93 8.79
CA GLY A 68 -0.69 21.06 7.80
C GLY A 68 -0.09 19.72 7.40
N ILE A 69 0.88 19.77 6.47
CA ILE A 69 1.54 18.57 5.92
C ILE A 69 2.29 17.76 6.99
N ALA A 70 2.85 18.43 8.01
CA ALA A 70 3.57 17.77 9.10
C ALA A 70 2.62 16.92 9.95
N GLU A 71 1.51 17.51 10.42
CA GLU A 71 0.50 16.79 11.20
C GLU A 71 -0.18 15.69 10.38
N LEU A 72 -0.39 15.93 9.07
CA LEU A 72 -0.89 14.87 8.19
C LEU A 72 0.10 13.70 8.12
N TRP A 73 1.39 13.98 7.98
CA TRP A 73 2.42 12.94 7.94
C TRP A 73 2.50 12.16 9.24
N GLU A 74 2.50 12.83 10.40
CA GLU A 74 2.49 12.19 11.72
C GLU A 74 1.27 11.25 11.88
N ARG A 75 0.08 11.72 11.48
CA ARG A 75 -1.14 10.88 11.54
C ARG A 75 -1.03 9.66 10.62
N VAL A 76 -0.50 9.82 9.42
CA VAL A 76 -0.30 8.70 8.48
C VAL A 76 0.71 7.70 9.03
N GLU A 77 1.83 8.17 9.59
CA GLU A 77 2.86 7.32 10.20
C GLU A 77 2.30 6.56 11.41
N MET A 78 1.53 7.22 12.29
CA MET A 78 0.86 6.56 13.41
C MET A 78 -0.10 5.46 12.96
N GLU A 79 -0.95 5.73 11.97
CA GLU A 79 -1.89 4.70 11.47
C GLU A 79 -1.18 3.58 10.72
N TRP A 80 -0.07 3.89 10.04
CA TRP A 80 0.75 2.89 9.35
C TRP A 80 1.35 1.89 10.34
N GLU A 81 1.94 2.37 11.43
CA GLU A 81 2.52 1.52 12.49
C GLU A 81 1.48 0.72 13.27
N ARG A 82 0.21 1.15 13.28
CA ARG A 82 -0.89 0.42 13.94
C ARG A 82 -1.38 -0.79 13.16
N ILE A 83 -1.03 -0.92 11.89
CA ILE A 83 -1.45 -2.07 11.09
C ILE A 83 -0.67 -3.31 11.54
N GLU A 84 -1.38 -4.25 12.16
CA GLU A 84 -0.77 -5.48 12.63
C GLU A 84 -0.26 -6.37 11.47
N ALA A 85 0.80 -7.14 11.76
CA ALA A 85 1.30 -8.15 10.85
C ALA A 85 0.21 -9.17 10.46
N THR A 86 -0.74 -9.47 11.35
CA THR A 86 -1.89 -10.37 11.09
C THR A 86 -2.74 -9.89 9.91
N THR A 87 -2.93 -8.57 9.78
CA THR A 87 -3.63 -7.96 8.64
C THR A 87 -2.86 -8.20 7.35
N CYS A 88 -1.54 -8.00 7.37
CA CYS A 88 -0.66 -8.24 6.22
C CYS A 88 -0.66 -9.72 5.82
N GLN A 89 -0.60 -10.63 6.79
CA GLN A 89 -0.66 -12.07 6.59
C GLN A 89 -1.98 -12.50 5.95
N GLY A 90 -3.11 -11.96 6.42
CA GLY A 90 -4.43 -12.24 5.83
C GLY A 90 -4.51 -11.81 4.36
N LEU A 91 -3.91 -10.66 4.01
CA LEU A 91 -3.81 -10.21 2.62
C LEU A 91 -2.97 -11.19 1.77
N VAL A 92 -1.79 -11.60 2.24
CA VAL A 92 -0.93 -12.57 1.54
C VAL A 92 -1.64 -13.92 1.38
N GLN A 93 -2.27 -14.42 2.43
CA GLN A 93 -3.03 -15.68 2.41
C GLN A 93 -4.23 -15.64 1.45
N SER A 94 -4.79 -14.45 1.17
CA SER A 94 -5.90 -14.30 0.23
C SER A 94 -5.48 -14.44 -1.24
N MET A 95 -4.18 -14.34 -1.55
CA MET A 95 -3.66 -14.29 -2.93
C MET A 95 -4.07 -15.50 -3.79
N PRO A 96 -3.97 -16.77 -3.34
CA PRO A 96 -4.39 -17.91 -4.15
C PRO A 96 -5.86 -17.82 -4.59
N ARG A 97 -6.74 -17.34 -3.72
CA ARG A 97 -8.15 -17.16 -4.03
C ARG A 97 -8.37 -16.05 -5.06
N ARG A 98 -7.69 -14.89 -4.91
CA ARG A 98 -7.77 -13.78 -5.88
C ARG A 98 -7.29 -14.22 -7.26
N VAL A 99 -6.19 -14.96 -7.33
CA VAL A 99 -5.67 -15.52 -8.59
C VAL A 99 -6.68 -16.47 -9.23
N GLN A 100 -7.30 -17.36 -8.44
CA GLN A 100 -8.36 -18.25 -8.94
C GLN A 100 -9.55 -17.48 -9.51
N GLU A 101 -9.95 -16.37 -8.89
CA GLU A 101 -11.03 -15.54 -9.40
C GLU A 101 -10.67 -14.86 -10.73
N VAL A 102 -9.44 -14.35 -10.87
CA VAL A 102 -8.94 -13.79 -12.14
C VAL A 102 -8.91 -14.87 -13.23
N LEU A 103 -8.48 -16.08 -12.91
CA LEU A 103 -8.48 -17.21 -13.86
C LEU A 103 -9.91 -17.58 -14.29
N LYS A 104 -10.86 -17.64 -13.35
CA LYS A 104 -12.29 -17.86 -13.66
C LYS A 104 -12.87 -16.73 -14.53
N ALA A 105 -12.47 -15.49 -14.27
CA ALA A 105 -12.82 -14.32 -15.06
C ALA A 105 -12.06 -14.23 -16.39
N LYS A 106 -11.18 -15.19 -16.70
CA LYS A 106 -10.31 -15.21 -17.90
C LYS A 106 -9.50 -13.92 -18.05
N GLY A 107 -8.97 -13.39 -16.94
CA GLY A 107 -8.24 -12.13 -16.90
C GLY A 107 -9.12 -10.88 -16.79
N GLY A 108 -10.44 -11.02 -16.68
CA GLY A 108 -11.37 -9.93 -16.42
C GLY A 108 -11.35 -9.43 -14.96
N TYR A 109 -12.18 -8.43 -14.68
CA TYR A 109 -12.31 -7.82 -13.35
C TYR A 109 -12.85 -8.80 -12.31
N THR A 110 -12.34 -8.70 -11.09
CA THR A 110 -12.84 -9.43 -9.90
C THR A 110 -13.49 -8.43 -8.94
N SER A 111 -13.99 -8.90 -7.80
CA SER A 111 -14.53 -8.03 -6.74
C SER A 111 -13.45 -7.37 -5.87
N TYR A 112 -12.17 -7.58 -6.21
CA TYR A 112 -10.99 -7.04 -5.52
C TYR A 112 -10.45 -5.78 -6.21
#